data_AF-A0A527W3R8-F1
#
_entry.id   AF-A0A527W3R8-F1
#
_cell.length_a   1.000
_cell.length_b   1.000
_cell.length_c   1.000
_cell.angle_alpha   90.00
_cell.angle_beta   90.00
_cell.angle_gamma   90.00
#
_symmetry.space_group_name_H-M   'P 1'
#
loop_
_entity.id
_entity.type
_entity.pdbx_description
1 polymer ?
#
loop_
_entity_poly.entity_id
_entity_poly.type
_entity_poly.pdbx_seq_one_letter_code
_entity_poly.pdbx_strand_id
1 'polypeptide(L)'
;MARKTESSGPSVSPEEALEFHAMGRPGKLEIVATKPMATQRDLSLAYSPGVAVPVRAIAEDPSRAFDYTTRGNMVAVISNGTAILGLGNLGALASKPVMEGKSVLFKRFADVDSIDLEVDTEDADEFINCVRFLGPSFGGINLEDIKAPECFIIEQRLRELMDIPVFHDDQHGTAIISAAGLINALEITGRDMKTTRMVCNGAGAAGIACIELMKAMGFAPENIILCDTKGVVYQGRTEGMNQWKSAHAVKTEARSLAEALDGADVFLGLSAKGALTTAMVQSMAKNPIIFAMANPDPEITPEEVGEIRTDAIMATGRSDYPNQVNNVLGFPYIFRGALDVRATTINDAMKIAA
;
A
#
# COMPACT_ATOMS: atom_id res chain seq x y z
N MET A 1 -32.37 -24.97 -1.68
CA MET A 1 -32.05 -24.06 -0.56
C MET A 1 -30.54 -24.05 -0.39
N ALA A 2 -29.86 -23.10 -1.03
CA ALA A 2 -28.42 -22.92 -0.82
C ALA A 2 -28.22 -22.39 0.60
N ARG A 3 -27.30 -23.01 1.35
CA ARG A 3 -26.87 -22.47 2.65
C ARG A 3 -26.27 -21.09 2.37
N LYS A 4 -26.83 -20.03 2.97
CA LYS A 4 -26.08 -18.80 3.19
C LYS A 4 -24.78 -19.20 3.87
N THR A 5 -23.66 -19.05 3.20
CA THR A 5 -22.36 -19.03 3.84
C THR A 5 -22.39 -17.83 4.77
N GLU A 6 -22.59 -18.07 6.07
CA GLU A 6 -22.34 -17.07 7.09
C GLU A 6 -20.88 -16.63 6.91
N SER A 7 -20.63 -15.35 6.61
CA SER A 7 -19.28 -14.82 6.59
C SER A 7 -18.72 -14.97 8.00
N SER A 8 -17.86 -15.97 8.21
CA SER A 8 -17.42 -16.41 9.53
C SER A 8 -16.31 -15.53 10.13
N GLY A 9 -16.18 -14.30 9.65
CA GLY A 9 -15.22 -13.34 10.17
C GLY A 9 -15.77 -12.55 11.36
N PRO A 10 -14.90 -11.95 12.18
CA PRO A 10 -15.33 -11.12 13.30
C PRO A 10 -16.06 -9.86 12.78
N SER A 11 -17.27 -9.60 13.27
CA SER A 11 -17.97 -8.34 13.05
C SER A 11 -17.50 -7.28 14.06
N VAL A 12 -17.22 -6.06 13.61
CA VAL A 12 -16.79 -4.94 14.47
C VAL A 12 -17.82 -3.82 14.40
N SER A 13 -18.32 -3.36 15.55
CA SER A 13 -19.20 -2.18 15.65
C SER A 13 -18.41 -0.86 15.74
N PRO A 14 -19.01 0.28 15.36
CA PRO A 14 -18.39 1.59 15.55
C PRO A 14 -18.00 1.87 17.01
N GLU A 15 -18.84 1.45 17.96
CA GLU A 15 -18.60 1.62 19.39
C GLU A 15 -17.39 0.81 19.85
N GLU A 16 -17.28 -0.46 19.45
CA GLU A 16 -16.10 -1.30 19.75
C GLU A 16 -14.82 -0.71 19.16
N ALA A 17 -14.88 -0.19 17.93
CA ALA A 17 -13.72 0.42 17.28
C ALA A 17 -13.27 1.70 18.01
N LEU A 18 -14.19 2.54 18.47
CA LEU A 18 -13.87 3.74 19.25
C LEU A 18 -13.33 3.38 20.64
N GLU A 19 -13.98 2.43 21.32
CA GLU A 19 -13.54 1.96 22.63
C GLU A 19 -12.14 1.35 22.58
N PHE A 20 -11.84 0.57 21.54
CA PHE A 20 -10.50 0.01 21.32
C PHE A 20 -9.40 1.09 21.26
N HIS A 21 -9.68 2.27 20.68
CA HIS A 21 -8.70 3.36 20.60
C HIS A 21 -8.63 4.24 21.86
N ALA A 22 -9.67 4.25 22.68
CA ALA A 22 -9.79 5.15 23.83
C ALA A 22 -9.51 4.50 25.19
N MET A 23 -9.77 3.20 25.32
CA MET A 23 -9.75 2.51 26.61
C MET A 23 -8.33 2.34 27.17
N GLY A 24 -8.15 2.62 28.46
CA GLY A 24 -6.86 2.51 29.14
C GLY A 24 -5.94 3.68 28.79
N ARG A 25 -4.98 3.45 27.90
CA ARG A 25 -4.09 4.48 27.37
C ARG A 25 -4.51 4.76 25.92
N PRO A 26 -4.97 5.98 25.58
CA PRO A 26 -5.41 6.30 24.23
C PRO A 26 -4.30 6.12 23.17
N GLY A 27 -4.73 5.74 21.96
CA GLY A 27 -3.84 5.45 20.83
C GLY A 27 -3.28 4.03 20.86
N LYS A 28 -2.49 3.69 19.85
CA LYS A 28 -1.97 2.32 19.66
C LYS A 28 -0.45 2.21 19.84
N LEU A 29 0.23 3.32 20.08
CA LEU A 29 1.69 3.41 20.13
C LEU A 29 2.17 3.93 21.49
N GLU A 30 3.29 3.38 21.97
CA GLU A 30 4.05 3.94 23.09
C GLU A 30 5.57 3.80 22.86
N ILE A 31 6.35 4.66 23.54
CA ILE A 31 7.81 4.60 23.52
C ILE A 31 8.29 3.96 24.83
N VAL A 32 9.10 2.91 24.71
CA VAL A 32 9.67 2.17 25.84
C VAL A 32 11.20 2.15 25.72
N ALA A 33 11.90 2.42 26.83
CA ALA A 33 13.36 2.39 26.86
C ALA A 33 13.89 0.96 26.71
N THR A 34 14.88 0.76 25.84
CA THR A 34 15.52 -0.55 25.59
C THR A 34 16.72 -0.82 26.49
N LYS A 35 17.21 0.20 27.21
CA LYS A 35 18.35 0.11 28.13
C LYS A 35 17.89 0.40 29.56
N PRO A 36 18.55 -0.17 30.59
CA PRO A 36 18.25 0.15 32.00
C PRO A 36 18.37 1.64 32.27
N MET A 37 17.48 2.18 33.12
CA MET A 37 17.46 3.61 33.52
C MET A 37 17.25 3.77 35.04
N ALA A 38 17.60 2.73 35.83
CA ALA A 38 17.20 2.65 37.23
C ALA A 38 18.25 3.22 38.20
N THR A 39 19.50 3.33 37.78
CA THR A 39 20.61 3.75 38.64
C THR A 39 21.28 5.04 38.17
N GLN A 40 22.04 5.69 39.07
CA GLN A 40 22.88 6.84 38.69
C GLN A 40 23.88 6.49 37.58
N ARG A 41 24.42 5.26 37.61
CA ARG A 41 25.31 4.76 36.57
C ARG A 41 24.59 4.65 35.23
N ASP A 42 23.39 4.09 35.21
CA ASP A 42 22.58 3.97 34.01
C ASP A 42 22.30 5.34 33.38
N LEU A 43 21.85 6.30 34.19
CA LEU A 43 21.61 7.67 33.74
C LEU A 43 22.88 8.37 33.23
N SER A 44 24.03 8.10 33.86
CA SER A 44 25.33 8.64 33.43
C SER A 44 25.82 8.05 32.10
N LEU A 45 25.34 6.86 31.71
CA LEU A 45 25.64 6.23 30.42
C LEU A 45 24.64 6.65 29.34
N ALA A 46 23.34 6.62 29.68
CA ALA A 46 22.24 6.94 28.78
C ALA A 46 22.18 8.42 28.41
N TYR A 47 22.63 9.29 29.31
CA TYR A 47 22.66 10.73 29.13
C TYR A 47 24.03 11.29 29.52
N SER A 48 24.07 12.53 30.00
CA SER A 48 25.32 13.17 30.41
C SER A 48 25.96 12.47 31.61
N PRO A 49 27.29 12.23 31.59
CA PRO A 49 28.24 12.62 30.54
C PRO A 49 28.44 11.59 29.42
N GLY A 50 27.97 10.34 29.58
CA GLY A 50 28.27 9.21 28.71
C GLY A 50 27.80 9.36 27.27
N VAL A 51 26.63 9.98 27.03
CA VAL A 51 26.05 10.19 25.69
C VAL A 51 26.96 11.01 24.76
N ALA A 52 27.92 11.78 25.29
CA ALA A 52 28.89 12.50 24.47
C ALA A 52 29.82 11.56 23.67
N VAL A 53 30.02 10.32 24.12
CA VAL A 53 30.88 9.33 23.43
C VAL A 53 30.29 8.89 22.10
N PRO A 54 29.04 8.37 22.02
CA PRO A 54 28.42 8.03 20.73
C PRO A 54 28.23 9.28 19.83
N VAL A 55 27.97 10.46 20.40
CA VAL A 55 27.88 11.70 19.61
C VAL A 55 29.18 11.99 18.85
N ARG A 56 30.34 11.94 19.53
CA ARG A 56 31.64 12.16 18.88
C ARG A 56 31.96 11.07 17.86
N ALA A 57 31.65 9.83 18.20
CA ALA A 57 31.82 8.70 17.30
C ALA A 57 31.03 8.87 15.98
N ILE A 58 29.79 9.35 16.04
CA ILE A 58 28.96 9.62 14.86
C ILE A 58 29.46 10.86 14.10
N ALA A 59 29.95 11.88 14.80
CA ALA A 59 30.54 13.06 14.16
C ALA A 59 31.83 12.72 13.36
N GLU A 60 32.61 11.75 13.83
CA GLU A 60 33.78 11.22 13.13
C GLU A 60 33.41 10.30 11.96
N ASP A 61 32.40 9.47 12.13
CA ASP A 61 31.88 8.55 11.10
C ASP A 61 30.34 8.46 11.18
N PRO A 62 29.62 9.15 10.27
CA PRO A 62 28.15 9.16 10.26
C PRO A 62 27.50 7.78 10.14
N SER A 63 28.20 6.78 9.57
CA SER A 63 27.66 5.43 9.42
C SER A 63 27.44 4.73 10.77
N ARG A 64 28.15 5.16 11.82
CA ARG A 64 28.00 4.65 13.19
C ARG A 64 26.66 5.03 13.82
N ALA A 65 25.87 5.91 13.19
CA ALA A 65 24.50 6.16 13.60
C ALA A 65 23.65 4.87 13.57
N PHE A 66 23.94 3.94 12.65
CA PHE A 66 23.29 2.63 12.58
C PHE A 66 23.65 1.71 13.75
N ASP A 67 24.79 1.96 14.42
CA ASP A 67 25.29 1.10 15.50
C ASP A 67 24.88 1.61 16.88
N TYR A 68 24.77 2.94 17.05
CA TYR A 68 24.56 3.58 18.35
C TYR A 68 23.22 4.28 18.52
N THR A 69 22.35 4.22 17.52
CA THR A 69 21.01 4.81 17.58
C THR A 69 19.97 3.84 17.06
N THR A 70 18.70 4.18 17.23
CA THR A 70 17.59 3.42 16.65
C THR A 70 17.50 3.55 15.14
N ARG A 71 18.26 4.45 14.49
CA ARG A 71 18.17 4.75 13.05
C ARG A 71 18.12 3.49 12.19
N GLY A 72 18.96 2.49 12.47
CA GLY A 72 19.05 1.27 11.67
C GLY A 72 17.81 0.37 11.69
N ASN A 73 16.89 0.58 12.63
CA ASN A 73 15.65 -0.19 12.74
C ASN A 73 14.39 0.70 12.76
N MET A 74 14.53 2.00 12.52
CA MET A 74 13.45 2.97 12.69
C MET A 74 12.90 3.44 11.35
N VAL A 75 11.61 3.20 11.11
CA VAL A 75 10.87 3.67 9.93
C VAL A 75 9.93 4.81 10.34
N ALA A 76 9.81 5.82 9.49
CA ALA A 76 8.75 6.82 9.62
C ALA A 76 7.58 6.45 8.72
N VAL A 77 6.37 6.34 9.28
CA VAL A 77 5.13 6.29 8.52
C VAL A 77 4.63 7.73 8.37
N ILE A 78 4.65 8.26 7.15
CA ILE A 78 4.38 9.69 6.91
C ILE A 78 3.19 9.87 5.99
N SER A 79 2.24 10.71 6.40
CA SER A 79 1.05 11.06 5.63
C SER A 79 0.67 12.52 5.80
N ASN A 80 -0.05 13.08 4.84
CA ASN A 80 -0.80 14.34 4.99
C ASN A 80 -2.32 14.12 5.06
N GLY A 81 -2.78 12.87 5.07
CA GLY A 81 -4.19 12.52 5.22
C GLY A 81 -5.08 12.93 4.04
N THR A 82 -4.48 13.10 2.85
CA THR A 82 -5.22 13.54 1.66
C THR A 82 -5.95 12.42 0.91
N ALA A 83 -5.64 11.16 1.23
CA ALA A 83 -6.29 9.99 0.64
C ALA A 83 -6.44 8.85 1.67
N ILE A 84 -7.05 9.14 2.81
CA ILE A 84 -7.19 8.18 3.92
C ILE A 84 -8.13 7.05 3.51
N LEU A 85 -7.61 5.85 3.28
CA LEU A 85 -8.40 4.69 2.86
C LEU A 85 -9.33 5.05 1.67
N GLY A 86 -10.62 4.70 1.75
CA GLY A 86 -11.67 5.19 0.82
C GLY A 86 -12.42 6.44 1.29
N LEU A 87 -11.94 7.10 2.35
CA LEU A 87 -12.60 8.27 2.95
C LEU A 87 -12.17 9.59 2.30
N GLY A 88 -11.07 9.59 1.55
CA GLY A 88 -10.55 10.74 0.84
C GLY A 88 -9.77 11.70 1.76
N ASN A 89 -9.83 12.99 1.46
CA ASN A 89 -9.10 14.00 2.20
C ASN A 89 -9.87 14.42 3.46
N LEU A 90 -9.42 13.93 4.62
CA LEU A 90 -9.92 14.37 5.94
C LEU A 90 -8.84 15.12 6.75
N GLY A 91 -7.68 15.37 6.13
CA GLY A 91 -6.55 16.09 6.72
C GLY A 91 -5.64 15.21 7.59
N ALA A 92 -4.46 15.76 7.88
CA ALA A 92 -3.37 15.01 8.51
C ALA A 92 -3.77 14.41 9.87
N LEU A 93 -4.43 15.19 10.74
CA LEU A 93 -4.82 14.70 12.07
C LEU A 93 -5.81 13.53 12.02
N ALA A 94 -6.75 13.53 11.06
CA ALA A 94 -7.71 12.44 10.91
C ALA A 94 -7.05 11.15 10.40
N SER A 95 -5.87 11.24 9.77
CA SER A 95 -5.10 10.06 9.33
C SER A 95 -4.39 9.33 10.46
N LYS A 96 -4.16 10.01 11.59
CA LYS A 96 -3.34 9.51 12.70
C LYS A 96 -3.71 8.09 13.18
N PRO A 97 -4.99 7.73 13.38
CA PRO A 97 -5.32 6.36 13.77
C PRO A 97 -4.84 5.32 12.74
N VAL A 98 -4.89 5.61 11.45
CA VAL A 98 -4.38 4.69 10.41
C VAL A 98 -2.86 4.59 10.50
N MET A 99 -2.15 5.72 10.64
CA MET A 99 -0.69 5.77 10.71
C MET A 99 -0.12 5.09 11.96
N GLU A 100 -0.73 5.29 13.13
CA GLU A 100 -0.38 4.54 14.35
C GLU A 100 -0.57 3.04 14.14
N GLY A 101 -1.66 2.66 13.44
CA GLY A 101 -1.93 1.27 13.07
C GLY A 101 -0.78 0.68 12.25
N LYS A 102 -0.36 1.37 11.18
CA LYS A 102 0.77 0.96 10.34
C LYS A 102 2.06 0.81 11.15
N SER A 103 2.35 1.74 12.05
CA SER A 103 3.53 1.66 12.93
C SER A 103 3.52 0.44 13.85
N VAL A 104 2.35 0.10 14.41
CA VAL A 104 2.21 -1.12 15.25
C VAL A 104 2.38 -2.39 14.42
N LEU A 105 1.90 -2.41 13.16
CA LEU A 105 2.03 -3.56 12.27
C LEU A 105 3.49 -3.80 11.87
N PHE A 106 4.28 -2.74 11.60
CA PHE A 106 5.73 -2.84 11.43
C PHE A 106 6.40 -3.58 12.60
N LYS A 107 6.08 -3.17 13.83
CA LYS A 107 6.64 -3.78 15.03
C LYS A 107 6.18 -5.22 15.21
N ARG A 108 4.88 -5.47 15.04
CA ARG A 108 4.25 -6.76 15.32
C ARG A 108 4.71 -7.88 14.38
N PHE A 109 4.91 -7.55 13.10
CA PHE A 109 5.18 -8.55 12.05
C PHE A 109 6.65 -8.66 11.67
N ALA A 110 7.43 -7.58 11.80
CA ALA A 110 8.81 -7.54 11.32
C ALA A 110 9.84 -7.05 12.35
N ASP A 111 9.42 -6.79 13.60
CA ASP A 111 10.26 -6.18 14.63
C ASP A 111 10.95 -4.88 14.16
N VAL A 112 10.27 -4.13 13.29
CA VAL A 112 10.70 -2.81 12.83
C VAL A 112 10.11 -1.76 13.78
N ASP A 113 10.95 -0.92 14.37
CA ASP A 113 10.48 0.20 15.17
C ASP A 113 9.92 1.27 14.22
N SER A 114 8.76 1.83 14.55
CA SER A 114 8.10 2.78 13.68
C SER A 114 7.42 3.89 14.45
N ILE A 115 7.36 5.07 13.84
CA ILE A 115 6.61 6.21 14.35
C ILE A 115 5.84 6.86 13.20
N ASP A 116 4.62 7.29 13.51
CA ASP A 116 3.76 8.05 12.62
C ASP A 116 4.08 9.55 12.67
N LEU A 117 4.09 10.19 11.50
CA LEU A 117 4.30 11.63 11.33
C LEU A 117 3.25 12.21 10.38
N GLU A 118 2.32 12.96 10.96
CA GLU A 118 1.29 13.70 10.23
C GLU A 118 1.83 15.06 9.78
N VAL A 119 1.93 15.28 8.46
CA VAL A 119 2.38 16.55 7.87
C VAL A 119 1.17 17.34 7.39
N ASP A 120 0.84 18.44 8.06
CA ASP A 120 -0.32 19.28 7.76
C ASP A 120 -0.07 20.27 6.61
N THR A 121 0.23 19.72 5.42
CA THR A 121 0.30 20.49 4.16
C THR A 121 -0.18 19.66 2.97
N GLU A 122 -0.85 20.32 2.03
CA GLU A 122 -1.18 19.75 0.72
C GLU A 122 -0.17 20.15 -0.37
N ASP A 123 0.76 21.07 -0.08
CA ASP A 123 1.81 21.45 -1.02
C ASP A 123 2.90 20.37 -1.07
N ALA A 124 3.15 19.85 -2.27
CA ALA A 124 4.09 18.75 -2.45
C ALA A 124 5.54 19.14 -2.10
N ASP A 125 5.97 20.37 -2.41
CA ASP A 125 7.34 20.82 -2.13
C ASP A 125 7.54 21.05 -0.62
N GLU A 126 6.54 21.59 0.08
CA GLU A 126 6.54 21.70 1.54
C GLU A 126 6.61 20.30 2.18
N PHE A 127 5.78 19.36 1.73
CA PHE A 127 5.79 17.98 2.22
C PHE A 127 7.17 17.32 2.01
N ILE A 128 7.73 17.42 0.80
CA ILE A 128 9.06 16.88 0.48
C ILE A 128 10.12 17.49 1.41
N ASN A 129 10.05 18.80 1.68
CA ASN A 129 10.98 19.47 2.58
C ASN A 129 10.86 18.98 4.03
N CYS A 130 9.63 18.81 4.54
CA CYS A 130 9.38 18.24 5.85
C CYS A 130 10.02 16.86 5.99
N VAL A 131 9.85 15.98 4.99
CA VAL A 131 10.38 14.61 5.05
C VAL A 131 11.90 14.57 4.88
N ARG A 132 12.45 15.22 3.84
CA ARG A 132 13.88 15.09 3.53
C ARG A 132 14.78 15.59 4.64
N PHE A 133 14.37 16.63 5.38
CA PHE A 133 15.16 17.16 6.49
C PHE A 133 15.14 16.26 7.73
N LEU A 134 14.18 15.34 7.83
CA LEU A 134 14.11 14.33 8.90
C LEU A 134 14.87 13.04 8.59
N GLY A 135 15.44 12.91 7.37
CA GLY A 135 16.18 11.72 6.94
C GLY A 135 17.22 11.17 7.93
N PRO A 136 18.03 12.01 8.62
CA PRO A 136 19.00 11.52 9.60
C PRO A 136 18.40 10.72 10.77
N SER A 137 17.11 10.85 11.06
CA SER A 137 16.43 10.16 12.16
C SER A 137 16.06 8.71 11.82
N PHE A 138 15.94 8.39 10.52
CA PHE A 138 15.28 7.18 10.06
C PHE A 138 16.22 6.29 9.22
N GLY A 139 15.93 5.00 9.25
CA GLY A 139 16.51 3.98 8.37
C GLY A 139 15.67 3.73 7.12
N GLY A 140 14.43 4.21 7.09
CA GLY A 140 13.54 4.17 5.93
C GLY A 140 12.29 5.02 6.12
N ILE A 141 11.64 5.37 5.02
CA ILE A 141 10.41 6.19 4.98
C ILE A 141 9.31 5.41 4.28
N ASN A 142 8.19 5.21 4.97
CA ASN A 142 6.97 4.67 4.42
C ASN A 142 5.95 5.81 4.21
N LEU A 143 5.68 6.15 2.95
CA LEU A 143 4.65 7.12 2.58
C LEU A 143 3.29 6.44 2.51
N GLU A 144 2.26 7.11 3.02
CA GLU A 144 0.93 6.52 3.21
C GLU A 144 -0.19 7.54 2.99
N ASP A 145 -1.32 7.13 2.40
CA ASP A 145 -2.56 7.91 2.30
C ASP A 145 -2.36 9.31 1.67
N ILE A 146 -1.54 9.41 0.63
CA ILE A 146 -1.26 10.64 -0.12
C ILE A 146 -1.99 10.59 -1.47
N LYS A 147 -2.78 11.62 -1.79
CA LYS A 147 -3.55 11.66 -3.04
C LYS A 147 -2.65 11.70 -4.28
N ALA A 148 -3.16 11.11 -5.37
CA ALA A 148 -2.59 11.29 -6.69
C ALA A 148 -3.11 12.60 -7.33
N PRO A 149 -2.29 13.30 -8.15
CA PRO A 149 -0.96 12.90 -8.62
C PRO A 149 0.23 13.25 -7.71
N GLU A 150 0.00 13.98 -6.62
CA GLU A 150 1.07 14.51 -5.75
C GLU A 150 1.94 13.40 -5.17
N CYS A 151 1.36 12.26 -4.81
CA CYS A 151 2.08 11.11 -4.28
C CYS A 151 3.20 10.59 -5.20
N PHE A 152 3.02 10.66 -6.53
CA PHE A 152 4.05 10.27 -7.50
C PHE A 152 5.25 11.23 -7.46
N ILE A 153 4.97 12.54 -7.39
CA ILE A 153 5.99 13.59 -7.37
C ILE A 153 6.77 13.51 -6.05
N ILE A 154 6.06 13.37 -4.94
CA ILE A 154 6.62 13.25 -3.60
C ILE A 154 7.54 12.04 -3.51
N GLU A 155 7.06 10.84 -3.89
CA GLU A 155 7.87 9.64 -3.82
C GLU A 155 9.12 9.75 -4.71
N GLN A 156 8.96 10.15 -5.96
CA GLN A 156 10.08 10.29 -6.90
C GLN A 156 11.15 11.23 -6.33
N ARG A 157 10.75 12.43 -5.91
CA ARG A 157 11.69 13.44 -5.40
C ARG A 157 12.36 12.99 -4.10
N LEU A 158 11.64 12.34 -3.20
CA LEU A 158 12.24 11.83 -1.96
C LEU A 158 13.24 10.69 -2.23
N ARG A 159 12.94 9.78 -3.17
CA ARG A 159 13.89 8.75 -3.60
C ARG A 159 15.15 9.33 -4.24
N GLU A 160 15.06 10.47 -4.91
CA GLU A 160 16.21 11.18 -5.49
C GLU A 160 17.03 11.95 -4.45
N LEU A 161 16.37 12.49 -3.43
CA LEU A 161 16.97 13.40 -2.45
C LEU A 161 17.54 12.71 -1.21
N MET A 162 17.10 11.49 -0.90
CA MET A 162 17.43 10.78 0.33
C MET A 162 18.35 9.57 0.07
N ASP A 163 19.15 9.22 1.08
CA ASP A 163 20.10 8.10 1.07
C ASP A 163 19.56 6.83 1.77
N ILE A 164 18.26 6.82 2.07
CA ILE A 164 17.52 5.75 2.74
C ILE A 164 16.32 5.34 1.86
N PRO A 165 15.79 4.11 2.01
CA PRO A 165 14.69 3.66 1.17
C PRO A 165 13.42 4.45 1.50
N VAL A 166 12.80 4.98 0.44
CA VAL A 166 11.48 5.62 0.46
C VAL A 166 10.54 4.72 -0.32
N PHE A 167 9.41 4.37 0.28
CA PHE A 167 8.42 3.46 -0.28
C PHE A 167 7.03 3.98 -0.03
N HIS A 168 6.20 4.07 -1.06
CA HIS A 168 4.79 4.38 -0.91
C HIS A 168 3.97 3.11 -0.87
N ASP A 169 3.35 2.79 0.27
CA ASP A 169 2.70 1.49 0.47
C ASP A 169 1.45 1.33 -0.39
N ASP A 170 0.59 2.35 -0.47
CA ASP A 170 -0.62 2.28 -1.30
C ASP A 170 -0.32 2.05 -2.79
N GLN A 171 0.87 2.45 -3.25
CA GLN A 171 1.33 2.20 -4.61
C GLN A 171 1.95 0.81 -4.71
N HIS A 172 3.15 0.66 -4.15
CA HIS A 172 4.00 -0.50 -4.42
C HIS A 172 3.61 -1.69 -3.56
N GLY A 173 3.16 -1.48 -2.31
CA GLY A 173 2.68 -2.56 -1.45
C GLY A 173 1.45 -3.23 -2.04
N THR A 174 0.49 -2.43 -2.52
CA THR A 174 -0.70 -2.92 -3.22
C THR A 174 -0.31 -3.69 -4.49
N ALA A 175 0.64 -3.17 -5.27
CA ALA A 175 1.13 -3.81 -6.48
C ALA A 175 1.75 -5.19 -6.20
N ILE A 176 2.61 -5.28 -5.19
CA ILE A 176 3.33 -6.51 -4.82
C ILE A 176 2.35 -7.59 -4.37
N ILE A 177 1.45 -7.28 -3.43
CA ILE A 177 0.50 -8.28 -2.92
C ILE A 177 -0.54 -8.66 -3.98
N SER A 178 -0.95 -7.73 -4.83
CA SER A 178 -1.79 -8.04 -6.00
C SER A 178 -1.07 -8.95 -6.99
N ALA A 179 0.22 -8.73 -7.25
CA ALA A 179 1.04 -9.57 -8.12
C ALA A 179 1.21 -10.99 -7.55
N ALA A 180 1.51 -11.11 -6.26
CA ALA A 180 1.61 -12.40 -5.58
C ALA A 180 0.29 -13.18 -5.66
N GLY A 181 -0.84 -12.50 -5.39
CA GLY A 181 -2.17 -13.10 -5.54
C GLY A 181 -2.45 -13.53 -6.98
N LEU A 182 -2.12 -12.69 -7.96
CA LEU A 182 -2.40 -12.96 -9.36
C LEU A 182 -1.56 -14.13 -9.90
N ILE A 183 -0.27 -14.22 -9.57
CA ILE A 183 0.58 -15.35 -9.97
C ILE A 183 -0.09 -16.68 -9.58
N ASN A 184 -0.51 -16.79 -8.32
CA ASN A 184 -1.17 -17.99 -7.82
C ASN A 184 -2.51 -18.25 -8.53
N ALA A 185 -3.30 -17.21 -8.79
CA ALA A 185 -4.58 -17.35 -9.49
C ALA A 185 -4.40 -17.77 -10.96
N LEU A 186 -3.36 -17.28 -11.64
CA LEU A 186 -3.01 -17.71 -13.00
C LEU A 186 -2.56 -19.17 -13.02
N GLU A 187 -1.74 -19.60 -12.06
CA GLU A 187 -1.33 -20.99 -11.93
C GLU A 187 -2.53 -21.92 -11.72
N ILE A 188 -3.40 -21.61 -10.76
CA ILE A 188 -4.61 -22.39 -10.46
C ILE A 188 -5.54 -22.50 -11.67
N THR A 189 -5.61 -21.45 -12.48
CA THR A 189 -6.48 -21.42 -13.67
C THR A 189 -5.78 -21.85 -14.96
N GLY A 190 -4.50 -22.24 -14.90
CA GLY A 190 -3.71 -22.68 -16.05
C GLY A 190 -3.47 -21.60 -17.10
N ARG A 191 -3.36 -20.34 -16.68
CA ARG A 191 -3.20 -19.17 -17.55
C ARG A 191 -1.76 -18.67 -17.61
N ASP A 192 -1.38 -18.10 -18.75
CA ASP A 192 -0.09 -17.42 -18.96
C ASP A 192 -0.30 -15.90 -18.95
N MET A 193 0.58 -15.15 -18.25
CA MET A 193 0.56 -13.68 -18.19
C MET A 193 0.60 -13.02 -19.58
N LYS A 194 1.18 -13.67 -20.59
CA LYS A 194 1.30 -13.14 -21.95
C LYS A 194 0.00 -13.21 -22.74
N THR A 195 -0.93 -14.09 -22.37
CA THR A 195 -2.20 -14.28 -23.09
C THR A 195 -3.43 -13.88 -22.29
N THR A 196 -3.27 -13.69 -20.98
CA THR A 196 -4.37 -13.33 -20.07
C THR A 196 -4.82 -11.89 -20.32
N ARG A 197 -6.14 -11.67 -20.42
CA ARG A 197 -6.73 -10.33 -20.54
C ARG A 197 -7.12 -9.78 -19.17
N MET A 198 -6.54 -8.65 -18.77
CA MET A 198 -6.81 -7.98 -17.50
C MET A 198 -7.46 -6.62 -17.71
N VAL A 199 -8.48 -6.33 -16.91
CA VAL A 199 -9.06 -5.00 -16.77
C VAL A 199 -8.77 -4.47 -15.38
N CYS A 200 -8.00 -3.39 -15.30
CA CYS A 200 -7.77 -2.66 -14.05
C CYS A 200 -8.76 -1.50 -13.97
N ASN A 201 -9.59 -1.47 -12.93
CA ASN A 201 -10.50 -0.37 -12.68
C ASN A 201 -10.01 0.48 -11.51
N GLY A 202 -9.55 1.69 -11.82
CA GLY A 202 -8.87 2.57 -10.89
C GLY A 202 -7.55 3.08 -11.48
N ALA A 203 -7.54 4.33 -11.94
CA ALA A 203 -6.36 4.98 -12.53
C ALA A 203 -5.65 5.92 -11.53
N GLY A 204 -5.71 5.57 -10.24
CA GLY A 204 -4.96 6.21 -9.17
C GLY A 204 -3.58 5.57 -8.96
N ALA A 205 -2.93 5.93 -7.85
CA ALA A 205 -1.59 5.50 -7.50
C ALA A 205 -1.42 3.97 -7.48
N ALA A 206 -2.30 3.29 -6.75
CA ALA A 206 -2.30 1.83 -6.65
C ALA A 206 -2.45 1.13 -8.01
N GLY A 207 -3.44 1.54 -8.82
CA GLY A 207 -3.74 0.88 -10.09
C GLY A 207 -2.63 1.05 -11.13
N ILE A 208 -2.02 2.23 -11.19
CA ILE A 208 -0.86 2.48 -12.06
C ILE A 208 0.32 1.61 -11.63
N ALA A 209 0.67 1.61 -10.33
CA ALA A 209 1.77 0.79 -9.80
C ALA A 209 1.54 -0.71 -10.02
N CYS A 210 0.30 -1.20 -9.85
CA CYS A 210 -0.06 -2.59 -10.17
C CYS A 210 0.22 -2.90 -11.64
N ILE A 211 -0.25 -2.08 -12.57
CA ILE A 211 -0.05 -2.32 -14.00
C ILE A 211 1.44 -2.29 -14.37
N GLU A 212 2.20 -1.35 -13.82
CA GLU A 212 3.64 -1.24 -14.08
C GLU A 212 4.39 -2.47 -13.58
N LEU A 213 4.11 -2.93 -12.36
CA LEU A 213 4.74 -4.13 -11.81
C LEU A 213 4.37 -5.39 -12.62
N MET A 214 3.09 -5.56 -12.97
CA MET A 214 2.65 -6.70 -13.78
C MET A 214 3.33 -6.71 -15.16
N LYS A 215 3.48 -5.56 -15.80
CA LYS A 215 4.24 -5.44 -17.06
C LYS A 215 5.71 -5.80 -16.86
N ALA A 216 6.33 -5.34 -15.77
CA ALA A 216 7.72 -5.66 -15.44
C ALA A 216 7.92 -7.18 -15.21
N MET A 217 6.91 -7.87 -14.71
CA MET A 217 6.89 -9.33 -14.51
C MET A 217 6.59 -10.14 -15.78
N GLY A 218 6.23 -9.47 -16.88
CA GLY A 218 6.03 -10.11 -18.19
C GLY A 218 4.58 -10.18 -18.67
N PHE A 219 3.64 -9.50 -18.00
CA PHE A 219 2.27 -9.36 -18.49
C PHE A 219 2.25 -8.49 -19.76
N ALA A 220 1.57 -8.97 -20.81
CA ALA A 220 1.56 -8.30 -22.11
C ALA A 220 0.82 -6.94 -22.02
N PRO A 221 1.47 -5.80 -22.32
CA PRO A 221 0.86 -4.47 -22.19
C PRO A 221 -0.45 -4.29 -22.96
N GLU A 222 -0.57 -4.90 -24.14
CA GLU A 222 -1.75 -4.89 -25.01
C GLU A 222 -2.96 -5.62 -24.43
N ASN A 223 -2.75 -6.51 -23.46
CA ASN A 223 -3.79 -7.28 -22.81
C ASN A 223 -4.30 -6.64 -21.51
N ILE A 224 -3.79 -5.45 -21.17
CA ILE A 224 -4.20 -4.70 -19.97
C ILE A 224 -5.02 -3.49 -20.41
N ILE A 225 -6.27 -3.42 -19.96
CA ILE A 225 -7.12 -2.24 -20.14
C ILE A 225 -7.25 -1.52 -18.80
N LEU A 226 -6.86 -0.25 -18.75
CA LEU A 226 -7.08 0.61 -17.60
C LEU A 226 -8.41 1.37 -17.76
N CYS A 227 -9.23 1.39 -16.71
CA CYS A 227 -10.46 2.16 -16.62
C CYS A 227 -10.38 3.16 -15.46
N ASP A 228 -10.99 4.32 -15.64
CA ASP A 228 -11.22 5.31 -14.58
C ASP A 228 -12.68 5.78 -14.55
N THR A 229 -12.96 6.85 -13.82
CA THR A 229 -14.33 7.39 -13.66
C THR A 229 -14.97 7.87 -14.97
N LYS A 230 -14.21 8.00 -16.06
CA LYS A 230 -14.74 8.34 -17.40
C LYS A 230 -14.75 7.14 -18.36
N GLY A 231 -14.46 5.94 -17.86
CA GLY A 231 -14.38 4.71 -18.65
C GLY A 231 -12.96 4.38 -19.07
N VAL A 232 -12.82 3.74 -20.24
CA VAL A 232 -11.54 3.19 -20.71
C VAL A 232 -10.51 4.30 -20.96
N VAL A 233 -9.26 4.06 -20.58
CA VAL A 233 -8.10 4.89 -20.93
C VAL A 233 -7.57 4.41 -22.29
N TYR A 234 -8.03 5.05 -23.36
CA TYR A 234 -7.72 4.69 -24.74
C TYR A 234 -6.89 5.76 -25.46
N GLN A 235 -6.18 5.36 -26.53
CA GLN A 235 -5.40 6.28 -27.37
C GLN A 235 -6.32 7.30 -28.06
N GLY A 236 -6.04 8.59 -27.86
CA GLY A 236 -6.86 9.69 -28.39
C GLY A 236 -7.95 10.19 -27.43
N ARG A 237 -8.10 9.58 -26.25
CA ARG A 237 -8.93 10.14 -25.18
C ARG A 237 -8.37 11.49 -24.72
N THR A 238 -9.21 12.49 -24.56
CA THR A 238 -8.82 13.83 -24.09
C THR A 238 -9.28 14.12 -22.67
N GLU A 239 -10.39 13.53 -22.23
CA GLU A 239 -10.99 13.81 -20.91
C GLU A 239 -10.28 13.07 -19.77
N GLY A 240 -9.87 13.78 -18.72
CA GLY A 240 -9.34 13.17 -17.48
C GLY A 240 -7.97 12.50 -17.61
N MET A 241 -7.23 12.81 -18.68
CA MET A 241 -5.90 12.28 -18.96
C MET A 241 -4.80 13.09 -18.24
N ASN A 242 -3.76 12.39 -17.83
CA ASN A 242 -2.51 12.98 -17.30
C ASN A 242 -1.32 12.16 -17.82
N GLN A 243 -0.09 12.60 -17.52
CA GLN A 243 1.12 11.94 -18.04
C GLN A 243 1.23 10.46 -17.64
N TRP A 244 0.86 10.12 -16.40
CA TRP A 244 0.93 8.75 -15.89
C TRP A 244 -0.10 7.86 -16.59
N LYS A 245 -1.37 8.29 -16.70
CA LYS A 245 -2.41 7.54 -17.43
C LYS A 245 -2.09 7.36 -18.91
N SER A 246 -1.48 8.36 -19.53
CA SER A 246 -1.18 8.35 -20.97
C SER A 246 -0.25 7.20 -21.36
N ALA A 247 0.66 6.80 -20.47
CA ALA A 247 1.55 5.65 -20.67
C ALA A 247 0.81 4.29 -20.73
N HIS A 248 -0.45 4.25 -20.27
CA HIS A 248 -1.29 3.04 -20.24
C HIS A 248 -2.48 3.14 -21.23
N ALA A 249 -2.51 4.16 -22.09
CA ALA A 249 -3.55 4.29 -23.10
C ALA A 249 -3.41 3.23 -24.19
N VAL A 250 -4.43 2.39 -24.36
CA VAL A 250 -4.44 1.29 -25.33
C VAL A 250 -5.29 1.60 -26.57
N LYS A 251 -4.98 0.94 -27.68
CA LYS A 251 -5.79 1.00 -28.89
C LYS A 251 -6.95 0.01 -28.77
N THR A 252 -8.16 0.51 -28.56
CA THR A 252 -9.37 -0.31 -28.41
C THR A 252 -10.62 0.49 -28.77
N GLU A 253 -11.70 -0.19 -29.14
CA GLU A 253 -13.02 0.41 -29.36
C GLU A 253 -13.87 0.48 -28.09
N ALA A 254 -13.49 -0.24 -27.02
CA ALA A 254 -14.18 -0.19 -25.74
C ALA A 254 -14.14 1.23 -25.14
N ARG A 255 -15.25 1.68 -24.57
CA ARG A 255 -15.41 2.98 -23.91
C ARG A 255 -15.88 2.85 -22.48
N SER A 256 -16.62 1.80 -22.14
CA SER A 256 -17.12 1.55 -20.78
C SER A 256 -16.37 0.41 -20.07
N LEU A 257 -16.47 0.36 -18.74
CA LEU A 257 -15.97 -0.76 -17.94
C LEU A 257 -16.63 -2.09 -18.34
N ALA A 258 -17.93 -2.05 -18.65
CA ALA A 258 -18.67 -3.23 -19.10
C ALA A 258 -18.13 -3.79 -20.42
N GLU A 259 -17.88 -2.93 -21.40
CA GLU A 259 -17.28 -3.34 -22.68
C GLU A 259 -15.86 -3.89 -22.52
N ALA A 260 -15.06 -3.28 -21.63
CA ALA A 260 -13.70 -3.76 -21.37
C ALA A 260 -13.69 -5.15 -20.73
N LEU A 261 -14.66 -5.43 -19.85
CA LEU A 261 -14.77 -6.69 -19.12
C LEU A 261 -15.36 -7.85 -19.93
N ASP A 262 -15.93 -7.59 -21.11
CA ASP A 262 -16.47 -8.63 -21.97
C ASP A 262 -15.36 -9.63 -22.41
N GLY A 263 -15.51 -10.87 -21.93
CA GLY A 263 -14.52 -11.93 -22.09
C GLY A 263 -13.16 -11.68 -21.44
N ALA A 264 -13.06 -10.74 -20.48
CA ALA A 264 -11.83 -10.54 -19.72
C ALA A 264 -11.60 -11.69 -18.73
N ASP A 265 -10.33 -12.04 -18.49
CA ASP A 265 -9.95 -13.09 -17.54
C ASP A 265 -9.84 -12.56 -16.11
N VAL A 266 -9.33 -11.34 -15.96
CA VAL A 266 -9.00 -10.72 -14.68
C VAL A 266 -9.68 -9.38 -14.55
N PHE A 267 -10.36 -9.16 -13.41
CA PHE A 267 -10.74 -7.83 -12.94
C PHE A 267 -9.85 -7.47 -11.74
N LEU A 268 -9.14 -6.35 -11.85
CA LEU A 268 -8.33 -5.76 -10.78
C LEU A 268 -8.99 -4.43 -10.35
N GLY A 269 -9.77 -4.48 -9.28
CA GLY A 269 -10.51 -3.35 -8.73
C GLY A 269 -9.71 -2.60 -7.66
N LEU A 270 -9.43 -1.32 -7.92
CA LEU A 270 -8.76 -0.37 -7.05
C LEU A 270 -9.52 0.97 -7.09
N SER A 271 -10.82 0.89 -6.91
CA SER A 271 -11.77 1.95 -7.25
C SER A 271 -12.75 2.26 -6.11
N ALA A 272 -14.03 1.95 -6.30
CA ALA A 272 -15.09 2.33 -5.38
C ALA A 272 -16.16 1.24 -5.29
N LYS A 273 -16.83 1.19 -4.13
CA LYS A 273 -17.97 0.32 -3.86
C LYS A 273 -18.99 0.32 -5.01
N GLY A 274 -19.39 -0.88 -5.43
CA GLY A 274 -20.43 -1.07 -6.46
C GLY A 274 -19.99 -0.76 -7.88
N ALA A 275 -18.70 -0.51 -8.14
CA ALA A 275 -18.20 -0.26 -9.49
C ALA A 275 -18.27 -1.50 -10.41
N LEU A 276 -18.23 -2.71 -9.83
CA LEU A 276 -18.35 -3.96 -10.57
C LEU A 276 -19.76 -4.53 -10.37
N THR A 277 -20.52 -4.66 -11.46
CA THR A 277 -21.90 -5.16 -11.38
C THR A 277 -21.97 -6.66 -11.66
N THR A 278 -23.02 -7.32 -11.16
CA THR A 278 -23.36 -8.73 -11.43
C THR A 278 -23.35 -9.06 -12.93
N ALA A 279 -23.88 -8.16 -13.77
CA ALA A 279 -23.92 -8.34 -15.23
C ALA A 279 -22.51 -8.33 -15.87
N MET A 280 -21.62 -7.46 -15.38
CA MET A 280 -20.23 -7.42 -15.84
C MET A 280 -19.48 -8.70 -15.44
N VAL A 281 -19.71 -9.23 -14.24
CA VAL A 281 -19.10 -10.49 -13.80
C VAL A 281 -19.59 -11.68 -14.63
N GLN A 282 -20.85 -11.66 -15.08
CA GLN A 282 -21.40 -12.68 -15.97
C GLN A 282 -20.78 -12.63 -17.38
N SER A 283 -20.38 -11.45 -17.88
CA SER A 283 -19.74 -11.32 -19.19
C SER A 283 -18.25 -11.68 -19.20
N MET A 284 -17.61 -11.81 -18.04
CA MET A 284 -16.21 -12.24 -17.94
C MET A 284 -16.01 -13.69 -18.41
N ALA A 285 -14.77 -14.02 -18.79
CA ALA A 285 -14.38 -15.34 -19.24
C ALA A 285 -14.67 -16.45 -18.19
N LYS A 286 -14.55 -17.72 -18.61
CA LYS A 286 -14.65 -18.86 -17.69
C LYS A 286 -13.56 -18.80 -16.62
N ASN A 287 -13.86 -19.21 -15.39
CA ASN A 287 -12.95 -19.16 -14.24
C ASN A 287 -12.35 -17.76 -14.01
N PRO A 288 -13.17 -16.71 -13.84
CA PRO A 288 -12.69 -15.33 -13.77
C PRO A 288 -11.93 -15.12 -12.47
N ILE A 289 -10.89 -14.31 -12.54
CA ILE A 289 -10.11 -13.87 -11.38
C ILE A 289 -10.57 -12.45 -11.05
N ILE A 290 -11.14 -12.25 -9.87
CA ILE A 290 -11.77 -10.99 -9.48
C ILE A 290 -11.15 -10.53 -8.16
N PHE A 291 -10.35 -9.48 -8.24
CA PHE A 291 -9.74 -8.82 -7.09
C PHE A 291 -10.51 -7.52 -6.85
N ALA A 292 -11.42 -7.52 -5.88
CA ALA A 292 -12.24 -6.35 -5.53
C ALA A 292 -11.68 -5.73 -4.24
N MET A 293 -10.75 -4.78 -4.38
CA MET A 293 -9.88 -4.33 -3.29
C MET A 293 -10.20 -2.91 -2.78
N ALA A 294 -11.32 -2.31 -3.21
CA ALA A 294 -11.78 -1.06 -2.60
C ALA A 294 -12.04 -1.26 -1.09
N ASN A 295 -11.66 -0.26 -0.30
CA ASN A 295 -11.84 -0.24 1.15
C ASN A 295 -12.72 0.96 1.57
N PRO A 296 -13.54 0.83 2.63
CA PRO A 296 -13.79 -0.39 3.41
C PRO A 296 -14.74 -1.38 2.72
N ASP A 297 -15.45 -0.93 1.69
CA ASP A 297 -16.42 -1.74 0.95
C ASP A 297 -15.89 -2.05 -0.46
N PRO A 298 -15.83 -3.34 -0.87
CA PRO A 298 -15.29 -3.74 -2.16
C PRO A 298 -16.19 -3.35 -3.34
N GLU A 299 -15.66 -3.38 -4.55
CA GLU A 299 -16.39 -3.12 -5.79
C GLU A 299 -17.60 -4.04 -5.98
N ILE A 300 -17.48 -5.29 -5.52
CA ILE A 300 -18.53 -6.31 -5.43
C ILE A 300 -18.17 -7.26 -4.29
N THR A 301 -19.16 -7.80 -3.58
CA THR A 301 -18.91 -8.75 -2.49
C THR A 301 -18.68 -10.19 -2.99
N PRO A 302 -17.93 -11.02 -2.26
CA PRO A 302 -17.83 -12.45 -2.55
C PRO A 302 -19.19 -13.15 -2.57
N GLU A 303 -20.14 -12.73 -1.73
CA GLU A 303 -21.50 -13.26 -1.72
C GLU A 303 -22.23 -12.99 -3.04
N GLU A 304 -22.22 -11.75 -3.51
CA GLU A 304 -22.86 -11.37 -4.79
C GLU A 304 -22.27 -12.14 -5.98
N VAL A 305 -20.96 -12.38 -5.98
CA VAL A 305 -20.32 -13.20 -7.03
C VAL A 305 -20.70 -14.67 -6.88
N GLY A 306 -20.73 -15.21 -5.66
CA GLY A 306 -21.08 -16.61 -5.39
C GLY A 306 -22.51 -16.97 -5.78
N GLU A 307 -23.42 -15.99 -5.87
CA GLU A 307 -24.78 -16.19 -6.38
C GLU A 307 -24.84 -16.44 -7.91
N ILE A 308 -23.86 -15.93 -8.66
CA ILE A 308 -23.88 -15.97 -10.14
C ILE A 308 -22.76 -16.79 -10.78
N ARG A 309 -21.65 -17.01 -10.07
CA ARG A 309 -20.47 -17.73 -10.57
C ARG A 309 -19.97 -18.68 -9.49
N THR A 310 -19.92 -19.97 -9.82
CA THR A 310 -19.32 -20.99 -8.96
C THR A 310 -17.86 -21.27 -9.31
N ASP A 311 -17.36 -20.67 -10.40
CA ASP A 311 -16.03 -20.88 -10.97
C ASP A 311 -15.07 -19.71 -10.73
N ALA A 312 -15.53 -18.63 -10.08
CA ALA A 312 -14.72 -17.43 -9.85
C ALA A 312 -13.70 -17.63 -8.71
N ILE A 313 -12.49 -17.09 -8.91
CA ILE A 313 -11.54 -16.84 -7.83
C ILE A 313 -11.77 -15.40 -7.36
N MET A 314 -12.22 -15.26 -6.11
CA MET A 314 -12.46 -13.96 -5.47
C MET A 314 -11.35 -13.63 -4.47
N ALA A 315 -10.91 -12.38 -4.49
CA ALA A 315 -10.00 -11.79 -3.51
C ALA A 315 -10.47 -10.38 -3.16
N THR A 316 -10.26 -9.94 -1.91
CA THR A 316 -10.64 -8.59 -1.45
C THR A 316 -9.57 -7.99 -0.54
N GLY A 317 -9.67 -6.70 -0.22
CA GLY A 317 -8.78 -6.04 0.75
C GLY A 317 -9.08 -6.40 2.23
N ARG A 318 -10.24 -7.02 2.49
CA ARG A 318 -10.76 -7.23 3.83
C ARG A 318 -10.26 -8.52 4.48
N SER A 319 -10.04 -8.47 5.79
CA SER A 319 -9.51 -9.59 6.59
C SER A 319 -10.55 -10.63 6.99
N ASP A 320 -11.84 -10.29 6.88
CA ASP A 320 -12.95 -11.20 7.20
C ASP A 320 -13.35 -12.10 6.02
N TYR A 321 -12.78 -11.88 4.83
CA TYR A 321 -12.96 -12.72 3.65
C TYR A 321 -11.73 -13.61 3.36
N PRO A 322 -11.92 -14.78 2.71
CA PRO A 322 -10.82 -15.53 2.14
C PRO A 322 -10.03 -14.72 1.12
N ASN A 323 -8.77 -15.13 0.86
CA ASN A 323 -7.88 -14.52 -0.14
C ASN A 323 -7.74 -12.99 0.05
N GLN A 324 -7.37 -12.58 1.26
CA GLN A 324 -7.10 -11.19 1.55
C GLN A 324 -5.87 -10.69 0.78
N VAL A 325 -6.05 -9.70 -0.08
CA VAL A 325 -4.99 -8.94 -0.75
C VAL A 325 -4.82 -7.64 0.03
N ASN A 326 -3.94 -7.67 1.04
CA ASN A 326 -3.71 -6.53 1.91
C ASN A 326 -2.21 -6.30 2.12
N ASN A 327 -1.82 -5.04 2.02
CA ASN A 327 -0.43 -4.60 2.05
C ASN A 327 0.28 -4.96 3.36
N VAL A 328 -0.47 -5.26 4.44
CA VAL A 328 0.08 -5.80 5.70
C VAL A 328 0.94 -7.06 5.50
N LEU A 329 0.68 -7.82 4.44
CA LEU A 329 1.48 -9.01 4.08
C LEU A 329 2.82 -8.65 3.42
N GLY A 330 3.03 -7.40 3.02
CA GLY A 330 4.20 -6.94 2.26
C GLY A 330 5.08 -5.97 3.02
N PHE A 331 4.57 -4.77 3.31
CA PHE A 331 5.40 -3.65 3.77
C PHE A 331 6.30 -3.95 4.98
N PRO A 332 5.86 -4.70 6.03
CA PRO A 332 6.74 -4.97 7.16
C PRO A 332 8.00 -5.74 6.74
N TYR A 333 7.84 -6.74 5.87
CA TYR A 333 8.92 -7.64 5.46
C TYR A 333 9.81 -7.03 4.38
N ILE A 334 9.24 -6.20 3.49
CA ILE A 334 10.02 -5.44 2.50
C ILE A 334 11.00 -4.50 3.22
N PHE A 335 10.53 -3.75 4.22
CA PHE A 335 11.41 -2.91 5.03
C PHE A 335 12.37 -3.73 5.88
N ARG A 336 11.96 -4.85 6.47
CA ARG A 336 12.90 -5.74 7.19
C ARG A 336 14.10 -6.10 6.33
N GLY A 337 13.85 -6.61 5.12
CA GLY A 337 14.92 -6.96 4.19
C GLY A 337 15.76 -5.76 3.78
N ALA A 338 15.12 -4.61 3.50
CA ALA A 338 15.83 -3.38 3.14
C ALA A 338 16.74 -2.87 4.27
N LEU A 339 16.26 -2.85 5.51
CA LEU A 339 16.99 -2.39 6.69
C LEU A 339 18.15 -3.33 7.03
N ASP A 340 17.96 -4.65 6.93
CA ASP A 340 18.98 -5.65 7.26
C ASP A 340 20.24 -5.51 6.40
N VAL A 341 20.09 -5.05 5.16
CA VAL A 341 21.20 -4.83 4.23
C VAL A 341 21.56 -3.35 4.07
N ARG A 342 20.94 -2.45 4.86
CA ARG A 342 21.08 -0.99 4.76
C ARG A 342 20.89 -0.50 3.32
N ALA A 343 19.87 -1.03 2.63
CA ALA A 343 19.54 -0.66 1.26
C ALA A 343 19.25 0.84 1.19
N THR A 344 19.79 1.52 0.17
CA THR A 344 19.54 2.95 -0.06
C THR A 344 18.25 3.19 -0.85
N THR A 345 17.64 2.13 -1.39
CA THR A 345 16.39 2.20 -2.15
C THR A 345 15.68 0.84 -2.18
N ILE A 346 14.37 0.86 -2.43
CA ILE A 346 13.58 -0.34 -2.79
C ILE A 346 13.30 -0.27 -4.30
N ASN A 347 14.07 -1.03 -5.08
CA ASN A 347 14.01 -1.05 -6.55
C ASN A 347 13.03 -2.13 -7.07
N ASP A 348 12.77 -2.15 -8.37
CA ASP A 348 11.80 -3.07 -8.96
C ASP A 348 12.19 -4.54 -8.83
N ALA A 349 13.48 -4.88 -8.84
CA ALA A 349 13.92 -6.25 -8.60
C ALA A 349 13.59 -6.71 -7.18
N MET A 350 13.72 -5.83 -6.18
CA MET A 350 13.29 -6.10 -4.81
C MET A 350 11.76 -6.23 -4.71
N LYS A 351 11.01 -5.40 -5.45
CA LYS A 351 9.54 -5.49 -5.48
C LYS A 351 9.05 -6.80 -6.12
N ILE A 352 9.69 -7.27 -7.19
CA ILE A 352 9.36 -8.54 -7.85
C ILE A 352 9.76 -9.75 -6.99
N ALA A 353 10.84 -9.62 -6.21
CA ALA A 353 11.31 -10.68 -5.33
C ALA A 353 10.45 -10.84 -4.05
N ALA A 354 9.81 -9.75 -3.61
CA ALA A 354 8.87 -9.73 -2.48
C ALA A 354 7.52 -10.32 -2.89
#